data_AF-A0A8U0P7D8-F1
#
_entry.id   AF-A0A8U0P7D8-F1
#
_cell.length_a   1.000
_cell.length_b   1.000
_cell.length_c   1.000
_cell.angle_alpha   90.00
_cell.angle_beta   90.00
_cell.angle_gamma   90.00
#
_symmetry.space_group_name_H-M   'P 1'
#
loop_
_entity.id
_entity.type
_entity.pdbx_description
1 polymer ?
#
loop_
_entity_poly.entity_id
_entity_poly.type
_entity_poly.pdbx_seq_one_letter_code
_entity_poly.pdbx_strand_id
1 'polypeptide(L)'
;MASERFPDSFIDENPQKAIEELNEALEVNSDNSEWFCQRAYAHLQLKNYSCAVDDAKKAQQLNPSLALAFMRTGMAEFHLNHFESAHAAFTQGHSLDGSDNTFQMWIKRCEEMMEMANQNGKENKQTPTPHIKHDWYQTESQVIVTIMVKNVPKDGVNINFDERQLSAVVKLPSGGDFSLNMNLLHPIVPQHSTFKVLSTKVEIKMKKTEGIRWEKLEGEGQEPSVKHFTPNQYPSSSHSSRNWDKVVVDISEEEKKEKLEGDAALNKLFQQIYGDGTDEVKRAMNKSFMESGGTVLSTNWTDVGKRTVEMSPPDDVEFKKY
;
A
#
# COMPACT_ATOMS: atom_id res chain seq x y z
N MET A 1 32.56 -48.37 -12.68
CA MET A 1 32.43 -47.70 -11.38
C MET A 1 31.18 -46.86 -11.45
N ALA A 2 30.35 -46.94 -10.42
CA ALA A 2 28.94 -46.59 -10.46
C ALA A 2 28.70 -45.12 -10.80
N SER A 3 27.60 -44.90 -11.52
CA SER A 3 26.96 -43.63 -11.84
C SER A 3 26.50 -42.93 -10.55
N GLU A 4 27.42 -42.36 -9.79
CA GLU A 4 27.09 -41.64 -8.57
C GLU A 4 26.58 -40.23 -8.93
N ARG A 5 25.27 -40.07 -8.80
CA ARG A 5 24.62 -38.76 -8.69
C ARG A 5 25.14 -38.10 -7.40
N PHE A 6 25.56 -36.84 -7.47
CA PHE A 6 26.00 -36.12 -6.29
C PHE A 6 24.81 -35.94 -5.32
N PRO A 7 24.97 -36.07 -3.99
CA PRO A 7 23.87 -35.82 -3.06
C PRO A 7 23.38 -34.38 -3.19
N ASP A 8 22.06 -34.17 -3.23
CA ASP A 8 21.50 -32.82 -3.31
C ASP A 8 21.96 -31.95 -2.11
N SER A 9 22.14 -32.56 -0.93
CA SER A 9 22.68 -31.90 0.28
C SER A 9 24.10 -31.36 0.09
N PHE A 10 24.94 -32.04 -0.69
CA PHE A 10 26.29 -31.57 -0.98
C PHE A 10 26.28 -30.29 -1.82
N ILE A 11 25.36 -30.24 -2.79
CA ILE A 11 25.17 -29.05 -3.65
C ILE A 11 24.60 -27.88 -2.82
N ASP A 12 23.68 -28.16 -1.90
CA ASP A 12 23.06 -27.14 -1.05
C ASP A 12 24.06 -26.52 -0.06
N GLU A 13 24.96 -27.34 0.52
CA GLU A 13 25.97 -26.86 1.47
C GLU A 13 27.09 -26.06 0.79
N ASN A 14 27.59 -26.53 -0.37
CA ASN A 14 28.74 -25.94 -1.06
C ASN A 14 28.57 -25.98 -2.59
N PRO A 15 27.72 -25.11 -3.17
CA PRO A 15 27.39 -25.16 -4.59
C PRO A 15 28.60 -24.86 -5.49
N GLN A 16 29.54 -24.01 -5.04
CA GLN A 16 30.75 -23.70 -5.81
C GLN A 16 31.67 -24.93 -5.93
N LYS A 17 31.89 -25.63 -4.82
CA LYS A 17 32.70 -26.86 -4.81
C LYS A 17 32.02 -27.97 -5.61
N ALA A 18 30.70 -28.07 -5.53
CA ALA A 18 29.94 -29.01 -6.33
C ALA A 18 30.12 -28.77 -7.84
N ILE A 19 30.16 -27.50 -8.29
CA ILE A 19 30.44 -27.18 -9.70
C ILE A 19 31.84 -27.64 -10.12
N GLU A 20 32.85 -27.43 -9.27
CA GLU A 20 34.22 -27.86 -9.55
C GLU A 20 34.29 -29.40 -9.71
N GLU A 21 33.74 -30.15 -8.77
CA GLU A 21 33.70 -31.62 -8.83
C GLU A 21 32.85 -32.13 -10.03
N LEU A 22 31.74 -31.46 -10.34
CA LEU A 22 30.91 -31.77 -11.52
C LEU A 22 31.64 -31.46 -12.83
N ASN A 23 32.48 -30.42 -12.88
CA ASN A 23 33.31 -30.12 -14.05
C ASN A 23 34.34 -31.22 -14.28
N GLU A 24 35.06 -31.64 -13.24
CA GLU A 24 36.02 -32.76 -13.33
C GLU A 24 35.32 -34.06 -13.76
N ALA A 25 34.14 -34.34 -13.20
CA ALA A 25 33.35 -35.50 -13.59
C ALA A 25 32.96 -35.44 -15.09
N LEU A 26 32.49 -34.27 -15.56
CA LEU A 26 32.11 -34.05 -16.96
C LEU A 26 33.31 -34.08 -17.93
N GLU A 27 34.54 -33.84 -17.48
CA GLU A 27 35.75 -34.08 -18.31
C GLU A 27 35.97 -35.57 -18.58
N VAL A 28 35.63 -36.44 -17.62
CA VAL A 28 35.76 -37.90 -17.74
C VAL A 28 34.59 -38.49 -18.53
N ASN A 29 33.37 -37.99 -18.33
CA ASN A 29 32.18 -38.39 -19.08
C ASN A 29 31.36 -37.18 -19.51
N SER A 30 31.61 -36.72 -20.72
CA SER A 30 31.06 -35.48 -21.29
C SER A 30 29.57 -35.49 -21.58
N ASP A 31 28.94 -36.67 -21.58
CA ASP A 31 27.57 -36.86 -22.09
C ASP A 31 26.60 -37.28 -20.98
N ASN A 32 26.94 -37.04 -19.71
CA ASN A 32 26.09 -37.38 -18.58
C ASN A 32 25.02 -36.29 -18.32
N SER A 33 23.78 -36.56 -18.75
CA SER A 33 22.65 -35.63 -18.57
C SER A 33 22.36 -35.27 -17.11
N GLU A 34 22.54 -36.22 -16.18
CA GLU A 34 22.24 -36.00 -14.76
C GLU A 34 23.23 -34.99 -14.17
N TRP A 35 24.52 -35.12 -14.48
CA TRP A 35 25.54 -34.19 -13.98
C TRP A 35 25.36 -32.78 -14.52
N PHE A 36 24.97 -32.61 -15.80
CA PHE A 36 24.57 -31.29 -16.29
C PHE A 36 23.35 -30.73 -15.53
N CYS A 37 22.35 -31.55 -15.23
CA CYS A 37 21.19 -31.12 -14.44
C CYS A 37 21.57 -30.72 -13.01
N GLN A 38 22.52 -31.43 -12.39
CA GLN A 38 23.05 -31.10 -11.06
C GLN A 38 23.91 -29.84 -11.08
N ARG A 39 24.72 -29.64 -12.12
CA ARG A 39 25.52 -28.42 -12.29
C ARG A 39 24.64 -27.20 -12.52
N ALA A 40 23.56 -27.36 -13.29
CA ALA A 40 22.52 -26.34 -13.42
C ALA A 40 21.88 -25.97 -12.07
N TYR A 41 21.62 -26.97 -11.22
CA TYR A 41 21.10 -26.74 -9.87
C TYR A 41 22.08 -25.96 -8.99
N ALA A 42 23.37 -26.32 -9.01
CA ALA A 42 24.40 -25.58 -8.29
C ALA A 42 24.53 -24.13 -8.79
N HIS A 43 24.45 -23.91 -10.11
CA HIS A 43 24.42 -22.58 -10.71
C HIS A 43 23.19 -21.77 -10.27
N LEU A 44 22.02 -22.41 -10.12
CA LEU A 44 20.82 -21.75 -9.58
C LEU A 44 21.02 -21.27 -8.14
N GLN A 45 21.64 -22.08 -7.28
CA GLN A 45 21.96 -21.68 -5.90
C GLN A 45 22.90 -20.48 -5.86
N LEU A 46 23.85 -20.41 -6.81
CA LEU A 46 24.76 -19.27 -6.97
C LEU A 46 24.18 -18.10 -7.75
N LYS A 47 22.91 -18.17 -8.19
CA LYS A 47 22.24 -17.15 -9.02
C LYS A 47 22.91 -16.90 -10.38
N ASN A 48 23.69 -17.87 -10.86
CA ASN A 48 24.31 -17.86 -12.18
C ASN A 48 23.32 -18.41 -13.22
N TYR A 49 22.22 -17.68 -13.42
CA TYR A 49 21.06 -18.19 -14.16
C TYR A 49 21.35 -18.50 -15.64
N SER A 50 22.19 -17.72 -16.32
CA SER A 50 22.56 -17.99 -17.71
C SER A 50 23.28 -19.34 -17.85
N CYS A 51 24.27 -19.60 -17.00
CA CYS A 51 24.99 -20.88 -16.95
C CYS A 51 24.04 -22.04 -16.60
N ALA A 52 23.11 -21.82 -15.67
CA ALA A 52 22.11 -22.82 -15.32
C ALA A 52 21.20 -23.18 -16.50
N VAL A 53 20.79 -22.20 -17.32
CA VAL A 53 20.00 -22.44 -18.53
C VAL A 53 20.78 -23.29 -19.53
N ASP A 54 22.04 -22.95 -19.79
CA ASP A 54 22.88 -23.66 -20.76
C ASP A 54 23.05 -25.14 -20.37
N ASP A 55 23.39 -25.39 -19.10
CA ASP A 55 23.55 -26.74 -18.56
C ASP A 55 22.23 -27.53 -18.56
N ALA A 56 21.13 -26.91 -18.14
CA ALA A 56 19.83 -27.58 -18.12
C ALA A 56 19.33 -27.91 -19.54
N LYS A 57 19.56 -27.02 -20.52
CA LYS A 57 19.26 -27.29 -21.94
C LYS A 57 20.15 -28.39 -22.50
N LYS A 58 21.42 -28.45 -22.11
CA LYS A 58 22.32 -29.57 -22.49
C LYS A 58 21.82 -30.89 -21.91
N ALA A 59 21.39 -30.90 -20.64
CA ALA A 59 20.78 -32.07 -20.01
C ALA A 59 19.52 -32.53 -20.76
N GLN A 60 18.64 -31.61 -21.18
CA GLN A 60 17.45 -31.93 -21.99
C GLN A 60 17.79 -32.52 -23.36
N GLN A 61 18.85 -32.01 -24.02
CA GLN A 61 19.31 -32.55 -25.30
C GLN A 61 19.80 -34.00 -25.16
N LEU A 62 20.51 -34.30 -24.08
CA LEU A 62 21.05 -35.63 -23.81
C LEU A 62 19.96 -36.60 -23.33
N ASN A 63 19.03 -36.12 -22.49
CA ASN A 63 17.90 -36.89 -22.01
C ASN A 63 16.60 -36.05 -22.00
N PRO A 64 15.79 -36.14 -23.07
CA PRO A 64 14.51 -35.43 -23.17
C PRO A 64 13.45 -35.88 -22.16
N SER A 65 13.63 -37.01 -21.48
CA SER A 65 12.69 -37.53 -20.48
C SER A 65 12.98 -37.05 -19.06
N LEU A 66 14.06 -36.29 -18.86
CA LEU A 66 14.49 -35.81 -17.55
C LEU A 66 13.66 -34.58 -17.11
N ALA A 67 12.54 -34.82 -16.42
CA ALA A 67 11.65 -33.76 -15.94
C ALA A 67 12.38 -32.71 -15.07
N LEU A 68 13.35 -33.13 -14.25
CA LEU A 68 14.17 -32.21 -13.44
C LEU A 68 14.93 -31.18 -14.29
N ALA A 69 15.41 -31.54 -15.48
CA ALA A 69 16.12 -30.59 -16.35
C ALA A 69 15.18 -29.49 -16.85
N PHE A 70 13.91 -29.80 -17.11
CA PHE A 70 12.89 -28.79 -17.43
C PHE A 70 12.57 -27.88 -16.25
N MET A 71 12.50 -28.44 -15.04
CA MET A 71 12.36 -27.66 -13.81
C MET A 71 13.51 -26.67 -13.64
N ARG A 72 14.76 -27.12 -13.80
CA ARG A 72 15.95 -26.25 -13.67
C ARG A 72 15.96 -25.15 -14.74
N THR A 73 15.62 -25.45 -15.99
CA THR A 73 15.49 -24.42 -17.04
C THR A 73 14.39 -23.42 -16.71
N GLY A 74 13.21 -23.88 -16.31
CA GLY A 74 12.09 -22.99 -15.97
C GLY A 74 12.45 -22.03 -14.84
N MET A 75 13.09 -22.53 -13.76
CA MET A 75 13.52 -21.69 -12.65
C MET A 75 14.56 -20.65 -13.09
N ALA A 76 15.55 -21.06 -13.90
CA ALA A 76 16.60 -20.17 -14.37
C ALA A 76 16.06 -19.08 -15.32
N GLU A 77 15.23 -19.44 -16.30
CA GLU A 77 14.59 -18.49 -17.22
C GLU A 77 13.63 -17.54 -16.48
N PHE A 78 12.93 -18.03 -15.45
CA PHE A 78 12.07 -17.19 -14.60
C PHE A 78 12.87 -16.09 -13.91
N HIS A 79 14.04 -16.43 -13.34
CA HIS A 79 14.93 -15.45 -12.71
C HIS A 79 15.60 -14.49 -13.71
N LEU A 80 15.66 -14.85 -14.99
CA LEU A 80 16.07 -13.97 -16.09
C LEU A 80 14.92 -13.09 -16.64
N ASN A 81 13.72 -13.19 -16.05
CA ASN A 81 12.47 -12.54 -16.51
C ASN A 81 11.98 -13.01 -17.89
N HIS A 82 12.45 -14.16 -18.39
CA HIS A 82 11.96 -14.78 -19.61
C HIS A 82 10.74 -15.67 -19.30
N PHE A 83 9.65 -15.05 -18.83
CA PHE A 83 8.50 -15.77 -18.28
C PHE A 83 7.79 -16.70 -19.29
N GLU A 84 7.76 -16.34 -20.58
CA GLU A 84 7.21 -17.21 -21.63
C GLU A 84 8.03 -18.50 -21.81
N SER A 85 9.37 -18.36 -21.85
CA SER A 85 10.29 -19.51 -21.94
C SER A 85 10.19 -20.38 -20.68
N ALA A 86 10.12 -19.75 -19.51
CA ALA A 86 9.94 -20.43 -18.24
C ALA A 86 8.64 -21.24 -18.19
N HIS A 87 7.51 -20.62 -18.57
CA HIS A 87 6.19 -21.28 -18.63
C HIS A 87 6.20 -22.50 -19.56
N ALA A 88 6.80 -22.37 -20.75
CA ALA A 88 6.94 -23.46 -21.69
C ALA A 88 7.76 -24.62 -21.11
N ALA A 89 8.90 -24.32 -20.47
CA ALA A 89 9.74 -25.33 -19.82
C ALA A 89 8.99 -26.06 -18.69
N PHE A 90 8.31 -25.35 -17.80
CA PHE A 90 7.53 -25.98 -16.73
C PHE A 90 6.37 -26.82 -17.26
N THR A 91 5.69 -26.37 -18.32
CA THR A 91 4.60 -27.13 -18.95
C THR A 91 5.11 -28.43 -19.58
N GLN A 92 6.28 -28.40 -20.23
CA GLN A 92 6.91 -29.60 -20.77
C GLN A 92 7.32 -30.56 -19.63
N GLY A 93 7.97 -30.04 -18.58
CA GLY A 93 8.33 -30.82 -17.40
C GLY A 93 7.12 -31.48 -16.73
N HIS A 94 6.01 -30.75 -16.58
CA HIS A 94 4.76 -31.29 -16.04
C HIS A 94 4.16 -32.42 -16.88
N SER A 95 4.32 -32.38 -18.20
CA SER A 95 3.83 -33.46 -19.07
C SER A 95 4.66 -34.75 -18.94
N LEU A 96 5.92 -34.64 -18.51
CA LEU A 96 6.80 -35.77 -18.22
C LEU A 96 6.61 -36.32 -16.80
N ASP A 97 6.47 -35.43 -15.81
CA ASP A 97 6.19 -35.77 -14.42
C ASP A 97 4.98 -34.98 -13.90
N GLY A 98 3.80 -35.54 -14.17
CA GLY A 98 2.52 -34.96 -13.74
C GLY A 98 2.20 -35.18 -12.27
N SER A 99 3.04 -35.89 -11.52
CA SER A 99 2.80 -36.20 -10.11
C SER A 99 3.21 -35.05 -9.18
N ASP A 100 4.17 -34.22 -9.63
CA ASP A 100 4.72 -33.14 -8.84
C ASP A 100 3.93 -31.83 -9.01
N ASN A 101 3.33 -31.36 -7.92
CA ASN A 101 2.59 -30.10 -7.86
C ASN A 101 3.51 -28.87 -7.97
N THR A 102 4.83 -29.02 -7.84
CA THR A 102 5.79 -27.92 -7.99
C THR A 102 5.72 -27.29 -9.38
N PHE A 103 5.56 -28.09 -10.45
CA PHE A 103 5.42 -27.57 -11.80
C PHE A 103 4.18 -26.67 -11.95
N GLN A 104 3.03 -27.11 -11.43
CA GLN A 104 1.79 -26.33 -11.50
C GLN A 104 1.91 -25.00 -10.76
N MET A 105 2.58 -25.00 -9.59
CA MET A 105 2.84 -23.78 -8.83
C MET A 105 3.68 -22.79 -9.64
N TRP A 106 4.73 -23.25 -10.30
CA TRP A 106 5.60 -22.41 -11.14
C TRP A 106 4.93 -21.94 -12.43
N ILE A 107 4.11 -22.78 -13.07
CA ILE A 107 3.31 -22.42 -14.25
C ILE A 107 2.39 -21.24 -13.90
N LYS A 108 1.60 -21.37 -12.83
CA LYS A 108 0.72 -20.30 -12.34
C LYS A 108 1.52 -19.04 -12.03
N ARG A 109 2.69 -19.18 -11.42
CA ARG A 109 3.56 -18.05 -11.09
C ARG A 109 4.07 -17.31 -12.34
N CYS A 110 4.38 -18.04 -13.40
CA CYS A 110 4.77 -17.45 -14.68
C CYS A 110 3.59 -16.70 -15.32
N GLU A 111 2.38 -17.25 -15.28
CA GLU A 111 1.16 -16.62 -15.79
C GLU A 111 0.89 -15.28 -15.07
N GLU A 112 0.94 -15.26 -13.73
CA GLU A 112 0.80 -14.04 -12.94
C GLU A 112 1.83 -12.96 -13.36
N MET A 113 3.09 -13.35 -13.55
CA MET A 113 4.15 -12.43 -13.96
C MET A 113 3.95 -11.88 -15.37
N MET A 114 3.50 -12.72 -16.31
CA MET A 114 3.17 -12.31 -17.67
C MET A 114 1.94 -11.39 -17.70
N GLU A 115 0.94 -11.64 -16.86
CA GLU A 115 -0.22 -10.76 -16.71
C GLU A 115 0.16 -9.40 -16.13
N MET A 116 0.99 -9.37 -15.09
CA MET A 116 1.54 -8.12 -14.53
C MET A 116 2.36 -7.34 -15.56
N ALA A 117 3.20 -8.02 -16.34
CA ALA A 117 3.97 -7.40 -17.43
C ALA A 117 3.05 -6.85 -18.54
N ASN A 118 1.97 -7.56 -18.87
CA ASN A 118 0.97 -7.11 -19.83
C ASN A 118 0.09 -5.96 -19.31
N GLN A 119 -0.19 -5.88 -18.01
CA GLN A 119 -0.87 -4.74 -17.40
C GLN A 119 0.02 -3.49 -17.46
N ASN A 120 1.30 -3.62 -17.12
CA ASN A 120 2.30 -2.55 -17.28
C ASN A 120 2.52 -2.15 -18.76
N GLY A 121 2.41 -3.10 -19.68
CA GLY A 121 2.48 -2.85 -21.13
C GLY A 121 1.21 -2.24 -21.73
N LYS A 122 0.04 -2.48 -21.11
CA LYS A 122 -1.25 -1.85 -21.47
C LYS A 122 -1.37 -0.42 -20.93
N GLU A 123 -0.65 -0.06 -19.87
CA GLU A 123 -0.50 1.34 -19.46
C GLU A 123 0.37 2.17 -20.43
N ASN A 124 1.20 1.55 -21.27
CA ASN A 124 2.13 2.27 -22.17
C ASN A 124 1.82 2.13 -23.68
N LYS A 125 0.60 1.71 -24.04
CA LYS A 125 0.09 1.70 -25.42
C LYS A 125 -1.32 2.28 -25.55
N GLN A 126 -1.72 3.18 -24.65
CA GLN A 126 -2.80 4.11 -24.93
C GLN A 126 -2.17 5.37 -25.53
N THR A 127 -2.51 5.68 -26.78
CA THR A 127 -2.43 7.06 -27.31
C THR A 127 -2.86 8.03 -26.21
N PRO A 128 -2.26 9.24 -26.08
CA PRO A 128 -2.45 10.11 -24.93
C PRO A 128 -3.92 10.55 -24.80
N THR A 129 -4.74 9.69 -24.21
CA THR A 129 -6.07 10.00 -23.74
C THR A 129 -5.85 10.89 -22.53
N PRO A 130 -6.49 12.07 -22.49
CA PRO A 130 -6.31 12.98 -21.39
C PRO A 130 -6.62 12.22 -20.09
N HIS A 131 -5.66 12.17 -19.16
CA HIS A 131 -5.88 11.65 -17.81
C HIS A 131 -6.95 12.51 -17.15
N ILE A 132 -8.20 12.10 -17.33
CA ILE A 132 -9.35 12.73 -16.72
C ILE A 132 -9.39 12.21 -15.29
N LYS A 133 -9.00 13.09 -14.37
CA LYS A 133 -9.09 12.80 -12.94
C LYS A 133 -10.55 12.56 -12.59
N HIS A 134 -10.82 11.47 -11.88
CA HIS A 134 -12.08 11.26 -11.20
C HIS A 134 -11.82 11.05 -9.72
N ASP A 135 -12.78 11.45 -8.89
CA ASP A 135 -12.72 11.36 -7.44
C ASP A 135 -14.10 10.95 -6.92
N TRP A 136 -14.18 10.41 -5.71
CA TRP A 136 -15.44 10.03 -5.12
C TRP A 136 -15.50 10.36 -3.63
N TYR A 137 -16.70 10.67 -3.19
CA TYR A 137 -17.02 10.84 -1.77
C TYR A 137 -18.42 10.29 -1.51
N GLN A 138 -18.77 10.15 -0.23
CA GLN A 138 -20.07 9.60 0.16
C GLN A 138 -20.69 10.41 1.29
N THR A 139 -22.01 10.38 1.34
CA THR A 139 -22.82 10.79 2.48
C THR A 139 -23.41 9.54 3.13
N GLU A 140 -24.20 9.72 4.18
CA GLU A 140 -24.92 8.62 4.83
C GLU A 140 -25.84 7.87 3.86
N SER A 141 -26.38 8.57 2.84
CA SER A 141 -27.42 8.00 1.98
C SER A 141 -27.08 7.96 0.49
N GLN A 142 -25.95 8.54 0.07
CA GLN A 142 -25.54 8.64 -1.33
C GLN A 142 -24.03 8.44 -1.51
N VAL A 143 -23.62 7.92 -2.66
CA VAL A 143 -22.24 7.88 -3.15
C VAL A 143 -22.14 8.82 -4.36
N ILE A 144 -21.14 9.68 -4.39
CA ILE A 144 -20.97 10.69 -5.42
C ILE A 144 -19.62 10.49 -6.10
N VAL A 145 -19.63 10.25 -7.41
CA VAL A 145 -18.44 10.16 -8.26
C VAL A 145 -18.36 11.42 -9.11
N THR A 146 -17.19 12.05 -9.13
CA THR A 146 -16.93 13.29 -9.86
C THR A 146 -15.90 13.02 -10.94
N ILE A 147 -16.22 13.32 -12.19
CA ILE A 147 -15.31 13.18 -13.33
C ILE A 147 -14.90 14.60 -13.78
N MET A 148 -13.62 14.95 -13.71
CA MET A 148 -13.11 16.29 -13.98
C MET A 148 -12.88 16.52 -15.47
N VAL A 149 -13.95 16.94 -16.18
CA VAL A 149 -13.91 17.27 -17.61
C VAL A 149 -14.49 18.67 -17.85
N LYS A 150 -13.78 19.48 -18.64
CA LYS A 150 -14.22 20.84 -19.01
C LYS A 150 -15.05 20.81 -20.30
N ASN A 151 -16.06 21.67 -20.36
CA ASN A 151 -16.85 21.98 -21.57
C ASN A 151 -17.48 20.75 -22.25
N VAL A 152 -18.07 19.85 -21.46
CA VAL A 152 -18.80 18.69 -21.99
C VAL A 152 -20.23 19.11 -22.38
N PRO A 153 -20.70 18.79 -23.60
CA PRO A 153 -22.10 19.00 -23.97
C PRO A 153 -23.01 18.05 -23.18
N LYS A 154 -24.18 18.54 -22.75
CA LYS A 154 -25.14 17.71 -21.96
C LYS A 154 -25.56 16.45 -22.71
N ASP A 155 -25.64 16.51 -24.04
CA ASP A 155 -26.03 15.39 -24.91
C ASP A 155 -24.86 14.42 -25.19
N GLY A 156 -23.65 14.76 -24.74
CA GLY A 156 -22.44 13.94 -24.88
C GLY A 156 -22.16 13.04 -23.68
N VAL A 157 -23.04 13.00 -22.68
CA VAL A 157 -22.87 12.16 -21.48
C VAL A 157 -23.94 11.10 -21.45
N ASN A 158 -23.53 9.83 -21.46
CA ASN A 158 -24.41 8.70 -21.26
C ASN A 158 -23.99 7.95 -20.00
N ILE A 159 -24.91 7.79 -19.05
CA ILE A 159 -24.65 7.12 -17.78
C ILE A 159 -25.71 6.05 -17.56
N ASN A 160 -25.24 4.83 -17.36
CA ASN A 160 -26.05 3.67 -17.06
C ASN A 160 -25.79 3.25 -15.61
N PHE A 161 -26.88 3.13 -14.85
CA PHE A 161 -26.88 2.66 -13.48
C PHE A 161 -27.44 1.24 -13.45
N ASP A 162 -26.68 0.32 -12.89
CA ASP A 162 -27.12 -1.03 -12.51
C ASP A 162 -27.05 -1.15 -10.98
N GLU A 163 -27.63 -2.21 -10.41
CA GLU A 163 -27.66 -2.43 -8.97
C GLU A 163 -26.26 -2.43 -8.37
N ARG A 164 -25.26 -2.97 -9.07
CA ARG A 164 -23.86 -3.05 -8.60
C ARG A 164 -22.85 -2.58 -9.64
N GLN A 165 -23.29 -1.94 -10.71
CA GLN A 165 -22.39 -1.47 -11.76
C GLN A 165 -22.74 -0.04 -12.18
N LEU A 166 -21.71 0.72 -12.48
CA LEU A 166 -21.82 2.06 -13.06
C LEU A 166 -21.03 2.09 -14.36
N SER A 167 -21.69 2.47 -15.46
CA SER A 167 -21.04 2.72 -16.73
C SER A 167 -21.31 4.15 -17.16
N ALA A 168 -20.27 4.96 -17.31
CA ALA A 168 -20.35 6.35 -17.72
C ALA A 168 -19.49 6.58 -18.96
N VAL A 169 -20.10 7.08 -20.03
CA VAL A 169 -19.43 7.47 -21.27
C VAL A 169 -19.57 8.98 -21.45
N VAL A 170 -18.45 9.68 -21.58
CA VAL A 170 -18.36 11.12 -21.68
C VAL A 170 -17.60 11.48 -22.96
N LYS A 171 -18.30 12.10 -23.91
CA LYS A 171 -17.69 12.62 -25.14
C LYS A 171 -16.89 13.88 -24.84
N LEU A 172 -15.59 13.85 -25.11
CA LEU A 172 -14.71 14.97 -24.88
C LEU A 172 -14.83 16.00 -26.02
N PRO A 173 -14.68 17.30 -25.71
CA PRO A 173 -14.63 18.33 -26.75
C PRO A 173 -13.42 18.19 -27.68
N SER A 174 -12.42 17.39 -27.30
CA SER A 174 -11.25 17.05 -28.13
C SER A 174 -11.49 15.93 -29.14
N GLY A 175 -12.72 15.39 -29.23
CA GLY A 175 -13.10 14.36 -30.21
C GLY A 175 -12.81 12.91 -29.80
N GLY A 176 -12.47 12.67 -28.52
CA GLY A 176 -12.32 11.31 -27.96
C GLY A 176 -13.42 10.99 -26.95
N ASP A 177 -13.72 9.72 -26.75
CA ASP A 177 -14.70 9.27 -25.76
C ASP A 177 -13.98 8.78 -24.50
N PHE A 178 -14.34 9.31 -23.34
CA PHE A 178 -13.90 8.81 -22.04
C PHE A 178 -14.95 7.83 -21.51
N SER A 179 -14.55 6.60 -21.21
CA SER A 179 -15.44 5.61 -20.60
C SER A 179 -14.94 5.24 -19.20
N LEU A 180 -15.85 5.24 -18.24
CA LEU A 180 -15.62 4.84 -16.85
C LEU A 180 -16.59 3.72 -16.52
N ASN A 181 -16.08 2.53 -16.25
CA ASN A 181 -16.86 1.36 -15.85
C ASN A 181 -16.40 0.93 -14.46
N MET A 182 -17.32 0.84 -13.51
CA MET A 182 -17.03 0.54 -12.11
C MET A 182 -17.92 -0.58 -11.60
N ASN A 183 -17.33 -1.56 -10.90
CA ASN A 183 -18.05 -2.60 -10.17
C ASN A 183 -18.18 -2.16 -8.72
N LEU A 184 -19.38 -1.71 -8.33
CA LEU A 184 -19.65 -1.11 -7.04
C LEU A 184 -19.62 -2.16 -5.91
N LEU A 185 -18.97 -1.81 -4.80
CA LEU A 185 -18.85 -2.68 -3.63
C LEU A 185 -20.21 -3.07 -3.03
N HIS A 186 -21.13 -2.11 -2.95
CA HIS A 186 -22.48 -2.30 -2.39
C HIS A 186 -23.56 -1.90 -3.40
N PRO A 187 -24.78 -2.44 -3.24
CA PRO A 187 -25.85 -2.15 -4.17
C PRO A 187 -26.37 -0.72 -4.04
N ILE A 188 -26.66 -0.10 -5.18
CA ILE A 188 -27.30 1.21 -5.30
C ILE A 188 -28.75 1.04 -5.79
N VAL A 189 -29.56 2.09 -5.66
CA VAL A 189 -30.91 2.15 -6.22
C VAL A 189 -30.84 2.91 -7.55
N PRO A 190 -30.87 2.24 -8.72
CA PRO A 190 -30.66 2.90 -10.02
C PRO A 190 -31.71 3.98 -10.29
N GLN A 191 -32.96 3.73 -9.90
CA GLN A 191 -34.10 4.63 -10.11
C GLN A 191 -33.98 5.97 -9.36
N HIS A 192 -33.20 6.01 -8.28
CA HIS A 192 -32.95 7.22 -7.49
C HIS A 192 -31.54 7.78 -7.69
N SER A 193 -30.78 7.20 -8.62
CA SER A 193 -29.46 7.67 -9.00
C SER A 193 -29.58 8.68 -10.14
N THR A 194 -28.80 9.75 -10.07
CA THR A 194 -28.91 10.90 -10.99
C THR A 194 -27.52 11.41 -11.34
N PHE A 195 -27.39 12.18 -12.42
CA PHE A 195 -26.14 12.85 -12.76
C PHE A 195 -26.37 14.32 -13.12
N LYS A 196 -25.31 15.13 -12.98
CA LYS A 196 -25.30 16.54 -13.33
C LYS A 196 -24.04 16.85 -14.14
N VAL A 197 -24.24 17.40 -15.33
CA VAL A 197 -23.16 17.89 -16.19
C VAL A 197 -22.93 19.37 -15.88
N LEU A 198 -21.74 19.70 -15.38
CA LEU A 198 -21.28 21.07 -15.12
C LEU A 198 -20.19 21.46 -16.14
N SER A 199 -19.86 22.75 -16.19
CA SER A 199 -18.84 23.27 -17.11
C SER A 199 -17.42 22.76 -16.83
N THR A 200 -17.14 22.35 -15.58
CA THR A 200 -15.82 21.91 -15.13
C THR A 200 -15.74 20.44 -14.74
N LYS A 201 -16.88 19.76 -14.61
CA LYS A 201 -16.98 18.38 -14.12
C LYS A 201 -18.33 17.75 -14.42
N VAL A 202 -18.39 16.42 -14.40
CA VAL A 202 -19.62 15.64 -14.37
C VAL A 202 -19.76 15.01 -12.98
N GLU A 203 -20.85 15.28 -12.29
CA GLU A 203 -21.16 14.67 -10.99
C GLU A 203 -22.20 13.57 -11.15
N ILE A 204 -21.88 12.37 -10.70
CA ILE A 204 -22.73 11.19 -10.70
C ILE A 204 -23.12 10.90 -9.26
N LYS A 205 -24.40 10.94 -8.94
CA LYS A 205 -24.95 10.71 -7.61
C LYS A 205 -25.73 9.40 -7.59
N MET A 206 -25.23 8.45 -6.84
CA MET A 206 -25.85 7.13 -6.67
C MET A 206 -26.52 7.04 -5.30
N LYS A 207 -27.78 6.60 -5.26
CA LYS A 207 -28.50 6.40 -4.00
C LYS A 207 -28.10 5.04 -3.41
N LYS A 208 -27.67 5.01 -2.16
CA LYS A 208 -27.36 3.75 -1.48
C LYS A 208 -28.65 2.99 -1.16
N THR A 209 -28.63 1.67 -1.33
CA THR A 209 -29.74 0.79 -0.88
C THR A 209 -29.75 0.65 0.63
N GLU A 210 -28.57 0.57 1.23
CA GLU A 210 -28.38 0.41 2.67
C GLU A 210 -27.63 1.62 3.24
N GLY A 211 -27.92 2.02 4.48
CA GLY A 211 -27.24 3.10 5.20
C GLY A 211 -25.81 2.76 5.64
N ILE A 212 -25.10 1.94 4.86
CA ILE A 212 -23.75 1.47 5.17
C ILE A 212 -22.72 2.46 4.64
N ARG A 213 -21.63 2.63 5.39
CA ARG A 213 -20.45 3.37 4.95
C ARG A 213 -19.57 2.48 4.10
N TRP A 214 -19.27 2.92 2.88
CA TRP A 214 -18.46 2.16 1.93
C TRP A 214 -16.98 2.36 2.25
N GLU A 215 -16.24 1.30 2.54
CA GLU A 215 -14.78 1.41 2.75
C GLU A 215 -14.04 1.64 1.42
N LYS A 216 -14.57 1.07 0.34
CA LYS A 216 -14.08 1.21 -1.03
C LYS A 216 -15.24 1.45 -1.98
N LEU A 217 -14.97 2.11 -3.11
CA LEU A 217 -15.96 2.30 -4.17
C LEU A 217 -16.18 1.02 -4.96
N GLU A 218 -15.11 0.26 -5.19
CA GLU A 218 -15.12 -0.98 -5.99
C GLU A 218 -14.76 -2.22 -5.17
N GLY A 219 -15.36 -3.36 -5.52
CA GLY A 219 -15.00 -4.66 -4.97
C GLY A 219 -15.89 -5.81 -5.45
N GLU A 220 -15.34 -7.03 -5.39
CA GLU A 220 -16.10 -8.27 -5.60
C GLU A 220 -16.91 -8.55 -4.34
N GLY A 221 -18.24 -8.61 -4.47
CA GLY A 221 -19.17 -8.66 -3.35
C GLY A 221 -18.88 -9.77 -2.35
N GLN A 222 -18.22 -9.43 -1.25
CA GLN A 222 -18.52 -10.07 0.02
C GLN A 222 -19.77 -9.39 0.55
N GLU A 223 -20.82 -10.18 0.79
CA GLU A 223 -21.90 -9.74 1.65
C GLU A 223 -21.28 -9.17 2.93
N PRO A 224 -21.67 -7.97 3.38
CA PRO A 224 -21.28 -7.54 4.70
C PRO A 224 -21.76 -8.65 5.66
N SER A 225 -20.84 -9.22 6.44
CA SER A 225 -21.21 -10.01 7.60
C SER A 225 -21.86 -9.05 8.60
N VAL A 226 -23.12 -8.72 8.34
CA VAL A 226 -23.94 -7.93 9.25
C VAL A 226 -24.10 -8.81 10.48
N LYS A 227 -23.33 -8.52 11.53
CA LYS A 227 -23.71 -8.89 12.89
C LYS A 227 -25.04 -8.17 13.14
N HIS A 228 -26.13 -8.83 12.78
CA HIS A 228 -27.47 -8.43 13.18
C HIS A 228 -27.47 -8.33 14.69
N PHE A 229 -27.69 -7.13 15.22
CA PHE A 229 -27.94 -6.92 16.63
C PHE A 229 -29.36 -7.44 16.91
N THR A 230 -29.49 -8.72 17.24
CA THR A 230 -30.74 -9.29 17.78
C THR A 230 -30.86 -8.87 19.25
N PRO A 231 -31.91 -8.17 19.69
CA PRO A 231 -31.96 -7.63 21.05
C PRO A 231 -32.15 -8.65 22.17
N ASN A 232 -32.12 -9.97 21.90
CA ASN A 232 -32.65 -10.94 22.86
C ASN A 232 -32.06 -12.36 22.81
N GLN A 233 -30.76 -12.53 22.58
CA GLN A 233 -30.12 -13.82 22.89
C GLN A 233 -28.63 -13.65 23.20
N TYR A 234 -28.28 -13.93 24.45
CA TYR A 234 -26.93 -13.84 25.00
C TYR A 234 -26.33 -15.26 25.06
N PRO A 235 -25.26 -15.60 24.32
CA PRO A 235 -24.46 -16.77 24.65
C PRO A 235 -23.43 -16.33 25.71
N SER A 236 -23.65 -16.83 26.91
CA SER A 236 -22.70 -16.76 28.02
C SER A 236 -21.45 -17.59 27.70
N SER A 237 -20.28 -16.94 27.69
CA SER A 237 -19.04 -17.53 28.22
C SER A 237 -17.98 -16.43 28.46
N SER A 238 -17.63 -16.27 29.73
CA SER A 238 -16.54 -15.48 30.32
C SER A 238 -15.17 -15.78 29.69
N HIS A 239 -14.15 -14.92 29.66
CA HIS A 239 -13.56 -14.15 30.75
C HIS A 239 -12.75 -12.94 30.24
N SER A 240 -13.08 -11.74 30.71
CA SER A 240 -12.15 -10.69 31.18
C SER A 240 -12.94 -9.40 31.33
N SER A 241 -13.45 -9.12 32.53
CA SER A 241 -14.05 -7.83 32.84
C SER A 241 -12.94 -6.80 33.09
N ARG A 242 -12.15 -6.48 32.06
CA ARG A 242 -11.36 -5.25 32.11
C ARG A 242 -12.35 -4.12 31.86
N ASN A 243 -12.75 -3.46 32.94
CA ASN A 243 -13.71 -2.36 32.89
C ASN A 243 -13.04 -1.17 32.20
N TRP A 244 -13.21 -1.09 30.88
CA TRP A 244 -12.59 -0.06 30.04
C TRP A 244 -13.07 1.35 30.42
N ASP A 245 -14.28 1.50 30.95
CA ASP A 245 -14.74 2.77 31.49
C ASP A 245 -13.90 3.20 32.70
N LYS A 246 -13.50 2.24 33.55
CA LYS A 246 -12.60 2.54 34.67
C LYS A 246 -11.20 2.89 34.19
N VAL A 247 -10.69 2.25 33.14
CA VAL A 247 -9.39 2.59 32.55
C VAL A 247 -9.41 3.98 31.90
N VAL A 248 -10.50 4.36 31.22
CA VAL A 248 -10.65 5.70 30.64
C VAL A 248 -10.79 6.75 31.74
N VAL A 249 -11.51 6.45 32.82
CA VAL A 249 -11.61 7.33 33.99
C VAL A 249 -10.26 7.46 34.69
N ASP A 250 -9.55 6.36 34.93
CA ASP A 250 -8.23 6.34 35.59
C ASP A 250 -7.18 7.07 34.73
N ILE A 251 -7.18 6.92 33.39
CA ILE A 251 -6.31 7.69 32.47
C ILE A 251 -6.68 9.17 32.49
N SER A 252 -7.97 9.52 32.51
CA SER A 252 -8.40 10.93 32.59
C SER A 252 -8.11 11.58 33.94
N GLU A 253 -8.03 10.78 35.02
CA GLU A 253 -7.60 11.23 36.34
C GLU A 253 -6.07 11.30 36.45
N GLU A 254 -5.33 10.41 35.78
CA GLU A 254 -3.87 10.46 35.65
C GLU A 254 -3.44 11.65 34.78
N GLU A 255 -4.10 11.95 33.66
CA GLU A 255 -3.86 13.16 32.86
C GLU A 255 -4.19 14.45 33.62
N LYS A 256 -5.12 14.39 34.59
CA LYS A 256 -5.41 15.53 35.50
C LYS A 256 -4.43 15.62 36.67
N LYS A 257 -3.77 14.52 37.05
CA LYS A 257 -2.77 14.44 38.12
C LYS A 257 -1.34 14.57 37.63
N GLU A 258 -1.07 14.37 36.35
CA GLU A 258 0.16 14.82 35.70
C GLU A 258 0.20 16.34 35.80
N LYS A 259 0.94 16.81 36.80
CA LYS A 259 1.33 18.21 36.90
C LYS A 259 2.05 18.55 35.60
N LEU A 260 1.47 19.46 34.82
CA LEU A 260 2.17 20.18 33.79
C LEU A 260 3.38 20.86 34.46
N GLU A 261 4.55 20.23 34.45
CA GLU A 261 5.78 20.85 34.94
C GLU A 261 6.53 21.48 33.76
N GLY A 262 7.00 22.71 33.97
CA GLY A 262 7.70 23.52 32.97
C GLY A 262 6.87 24.70 32.43
N ASP A 263 7.25 25.17 31.24
CA ASP A 263 6.76 26.44 30.66
C ASP A 263 5.25 26.48 30.42
N ALA A 264 4.60 25.33 30.24
CA ALA A 264 3.16 25.27 29.98
C ALA A 264 2.31 25.65 31.21
N ALA A 265 2.71 25.24 32.42
CA ALA A 265 2.03 25.66 33.64
C ALA A 265 2.34 27.12 33.98
N LEU A 266 3.56 27.57 33.71
CA LEU A 266 3.95 28.97 33.89
C LEU A 266 3.14 29.89 32.97
N ASN A 267 2.98 29.50 31.70
CA ASN A 267 2.15 30.22 30.73
C ASN A 267 0.68 30.25 31.14
N LYS A 268 0.14 29.15 31.65
CA LYS A 268 -1.24 29.11 32.16
C LYS A 268 -1.43 30.01 33.38
N LEU A 269 -0.44 30.06 34.27
CA LEU A 269 -0.42 30.98 35.40
C LEU A 269 -0.39 32.45 34.95
N PHE A 270 0.42 32.80 33.94
CA PHE A 270 0.45 34.16 33.39
C PHE A 270 -0.85 34.55 32.69
N GLN A 271 -1.48 33.63 31.95
CA GLN A 271 -2.79 33.86 31.35
C GLN A 271 -3.86 34.14 32.41
N GLN A 272 -3.82 33.41 33.52
CA GLN A 272 -4.74 33.64 34.64
C GLN A 272 -4.47 34.99 35.33
N ILE A 273 -3.22 35.34 35.62
CA ILE A 273 -2.86 36.64 36.21
C ILE A 273 -3.25 37.80 35.29
N TYR A 274 -3.10 37.63 33.98
CA TYR A 274 -3.54 38.63 33.01
C TYR A 274 -5.06 38.74 32.95
N GLY A 275 -5.78 37.62 32.98
CA GLY A 275 -7.25 37.59 32.96
C GLY A 275 -7.87 38.24 34.20
N ASP A 276 -7.37 37.87 35.39
CA ASP A 276 -7.87 38.31 36.69
C ASP A 276 -7.26 39.65 37.16
N GLY A 277 -6.21 40.12 36.49
CA GLY A 277 -5.48 41.34 36.86
C GLY A 277 -6.25 42.63 36.56
N THR A 278 -6.03 43.64 37.42
CA THR A 278 -6.50 45.01 37.19
C THR A 278 -5.81 45.63 35.97
N ASP A 279 -6.38 46.68 35.40
CA ASP A 279 -5.81 47.33 34.20
C ASP A 279 -4.37 47.81 34.40
N GLU A 280 -3.99 48.16 35.64
CA GLU A 280 -2.61 48.52 35.99
C GLU A 280 -1.65 47.32 35.87
N VAL A 281 -2.08 46.13 36.30
CA VAL A 281 -1.31 44.89 36.21
C VAL A 281 -1.13 44.48 34.74
N LYS A 282 -2.20 44.54 33.95
CA LYS A 282 -2.13 44.27 32.49
C LYS A 282 -1.19 45.25 31.79
N ARG A 283 -1.23 46.53 32.18
CA ARG A 283 -0.35 47.57 31.63
C ARG A 283 1.12 47.33 32.00
N ALA A 284 1.39 46.91 33.24
CA ALA A 284 2.74 46.54 33.69
C ALA A 284 3.28 45.33 32.94
N MET A 285 2.45 44.31 32.77
CA MET A 285 2.81 43.09 32.05
C MET A 285 3.11 43.39 30.58
N ASN A 286 2.22 44.12 29.90
CA ASN A 286 2.42 44.47 28.49
C ASN A 286 3.68 45.33 28.28
N LYS A 287 3.92 46.33 29.14
CA LYS A 287 5.08 47.22 29.03
C LYS A 287 6.38 46.46 29.27
N SER A 288 6.46 45.70 30.36
CA SER A 288 7.67 44.94 30.71
C SER A 288 8.00 43.86 29.67
N PHE A 289 6.98 43.16 29.15
CA PHE A 289 7.15 42.14 28.12
C PHE A 289 7.63 42.76 26.80
N MET A 290 7.05 43.88 26.39
CA MET A 290 7.41 44.54 25.13
C MET A 290 8.80 45.18 25.19
N GLU A 291 9.17 45.84 26.28
CA GLU A 291 10.48 46.48 26.43
C GLU A 291 11.62 45.47 26.57
N SER A 292 11.37 44.32 27.22
CA SER A 292 12.36 43.26 27.40
C SER A 292 12.46 42.28 26.23
N GLY A 293 11.74 42.51 25.14
CA GLY A 293 11.72 41.61 23.98
C GLY A 293 11.13 40.22 24.30
N GLY A 294 10.23 40.15 25.28
CA GLY A 294 9.53 38.92 25.68
C GLY A 294 10.23 38.08 26.74
N THR A 295 11.29 38.60 27.37
CA THR A 295 12.11 37.85 28.33
C THR A 295 11.76 38.11 29.80
N VAL A 296 11.20 39.27 30.11
CA VAL A 296 10.87 39.69 31.49
C VAL A 296 9.42 40.12 31.59
N LEU A 297 8.71 39.61 32.59
CA LEU A 297 7.31 39.93 32.86
C LEU A 297 7.12 40.40 34.31
N SER A 298 6.61 41.60 34.49
CA SER A 298 6.36 42.21 35.81
C SER A 298 4.91 42.66 35.94
N THR A 299 4.33 42.46 37.12
CA THR A 299 2.95 42.81 37.45
C THR A 299 2.81 44.14 38.19
N ASN A 300 3.92 44.80 38.56
CA ASN A 300 3.91 46.02 39.37
C ASN A 300 4.11 47.29 38.53
N TRP A 301 3.02 48.01 38.25
CA TRP A 301 3.03 49.24 37.45
C TRP A 301 3.82 50.39 38.07
N THR A 302 3.86 50.50 39.40
CA THR A 302 4.54 51.61 40.08
C THR A 302 6.06 51.59 39.86
N ASP A 303 6.60 50.38 39.65
CA ASP A 303 8.00 50.13 39.36
C ASP A 303 8.28 50.25 37.86
N VAL A 304 7.65 49.40 37.03
CA VAL A 304 7.92 49.37 35.57
C VAL A 304 7.34 50.56 34.82
N GLY A 305 6.44 51.34 35.41
CA GLY A 305 5.91 52.56 34.81
C GLY A 305 6.99 53.62 34.62
N LYS A 306 7.96 53.71 35.55
CA LYS A 306 8.99 54.76 35.59
C LYS A 306 10.34 54.35 35.02
N ARG A 307 10.70 53.06 35.10
CA ARG A 307 11.96 52.52 34.56
C ARG A 307 11.73 51.78 33.24
N THR A 308 12.78 51.69 32.42
CA THR A 308 12.82 50.79 31.26
C THR A 308 13.19 49.38 31.73
N VAL A 309 12.50 48.37 31.21
CA VAL A 309 12.79 46.97 31.55
C VAL A 309 13.84 46.44 30.58
N GLU A 310 15.04 46.13 31.10
CA GLU A 310 16.13 45.57 30.30
C GLU A 310 15.88 44.10 29.95
N MET A 311 16.44 43.69 28.82
CA MET A 311 16.33 42.32 28.32
C MET A 311 17.23 41.38 29.11
N SER A 312 16.68 40.28 29.60
CA SER A 312 17.40 39.26 30.37
C SER A 312 17.07 37.88 29.79
N PRO A 313 17.74 37.45 28.71
CA PRO A 313 17.48 36.15 28.12
C PRO A 313 17.90 35.01 29.08
N PRO A 314 17.31 33.82 28.97
CA PRO A 314 17.73 32.64 29.74
C PRO A 314 19.20 32.29 29.48
N ASP A 315 19.87 31.68 30.47
CA ASP A 315 21.34 31.47 30.50
C ASP A 315 21.92 30.78 29.25
N ASP A 316 21.11 30.00 28.52
CA ASP A 316 21.53 29.26 27.30
C ASP A 316 21.23 29.99 25.97
N VAL A 317 20.77 31.26 25.99
CA VAL A 317 20.34 31.99 24.79
C VAL A 317 20.92 33.41 24.73
N GLU A 318 21.70 33.69 23.68
CA GLU A 318 22.19 35.05 23.41
C GLU A 318 21.22 35.85 22.52
N PHE A 319 20.82 37.04 22.95
CA PHE A 319 19.99 37.92 22.14
C PHE A 319 20.81 38.57 21.01
N LYS A 320 20.42 38.31 19.76
CA LYS A 320 21.05 38.90 18.58
C LYS A 320 20.21 40.06 18.06
N LYS A 321 20.77 41.27 18.10
CA LYS A 321 20.16 42.48 17.51
C LYS A 321 20.37 42.46 15.99
N TYR A 322 19.29 42.36 15.22
CA TYR A 322 19.30 42.44 13.76
C TYR A 322 19.22 43.89 13.30
#